data_AF-A0A0P0XKT8-F1
#
_entry.id   AF-A0A0P0XKT8-F1
#
_cell.length_a   1.000
_cell.length_b   1.000
_cell.length_c   1.000
_cell.angle_alpha   90.00
_cell.angle_beta   90.00
_cell.angle_gamma   90.00
#
_symmetry.space_group_name_H-M   'P 1'
#
loop_
_entity.id
_entity.type
_entity.pdbx_description
1 polymer ?
#
loop_
_entity_poly.entity_id
_entity_poly.type
_entity_poly.pdbx_seq_one_letter_code
_entity_poly.pdbx_strand_id
1 'polypeptide(L)'
;KLHQLQYLVLKFRSYTKKEVSTHNTRKDCWIIVKDKVYDVTSYVEEHPGGDEILNNAGGDSTEGFLGPQHGFRVFEIIEDFCIGKLKD
;
A
#
# COMPACT_ATOMS: atom_id res chain seq x y z
N LYS A 1 0.63 0.66 21.64
CA LYS A 1 1.88 1.20 21.05
C LYS A 1 1.83 1.26 19.53
N LEU A 2 1.42 0.18 18.83
CA LEU A 2 1.28 0.16 17.36
C LEU A 2 0.45 1.31 16.78
N HIS A 3 -0.74 1.58 17.34
CA HIS A 3 -1.57 2.72 16.91
C HIS A 3 -0.87 4.08 16.99
N GLN A 4 0.04 4.27 17.97
CA GLN A 4 0.80 5.52 18.08
C GLN A 4 1.84 5.63 16.96
N LEU A 5 2.49 4.52 16.59
CA LEU A 5 3.45 4.51 15.48
C LEU A 5 2.74 4.80 14.14
N GLN A 6 1.61 4.13 13.88
CA GLN A 6 0.80 4.37 12.68
C GLN A 6 0.32 5.83 12.61
N TYR A 7 -0.13 6.39 13.74
CA TYR A 7 -0.47 7.82 13.83
C TYR A 7 0.72 8.73 13.47
N LEU A 8 1.92 8.45 13.99
CA LEU A 8 3.12 9.21 13.67
C LEU A 8 3.53 9.08 12.20
N VAL A 9 3.41 7.88 11.62
CA VAL A 9 3.65 7.65 10.19
C VAL A 9 2.72 8.53 9.34
N LEU A 10 1.41 8.47 9.57
CA LEU A 10 0.45 9.27 8.81
C LEU A 10 0.57 10.78 9.05
N LYS A 11 1.02 11.18 10.26
CA LYS A 11 1.20 12.59 10.61
C LYS A 11 2.44 13.20 9.96
N PHE A 12 3.53 12.45 9.82
CA PHE A 12 4.84 13.00 9.46
C PHE A 12 5.40 12.52 8.13
N ARG A 13 4.78 11.53 7.47
CA ARG A 13 5.24 11.01 6.17
C ARG A 13 4.15 11.18 5.12
N SER A 14 4.47 11.96 4.09
CA SER A 14 3.60 12.16 2.93
C SER A 14 4.40 12.00 1.65
N TYR A 15 3.78 11.42 0.62
CA TYR A 15 4.39 11.17 -0.68
C TYR A 15 3.50 11.72 -1.78
N THR A 16 4.08 12.32 -2.80
CA THR A 16 3.36 12.68 -4.02
C THR A 16 3.08 11.46 -4.88
N LYS A 17 2.06 11.51 -5.75
CA LYS A 17 1.82 10.45 -6.75
C LYS A 17 3.05 10.19 -7.63
N LYS A 18 3.82 11.24 -7.94
CA LYS A 18 5.05 11.12 -8.73
C LYS A 18 6.11 10.30 -8.01
N GLU A 19 6.31 10.54 -6.71
CA GLU A 19 7.23 9.73 -5.90
C GLU A 19 6.76 8.29 -5.82
N VAL A 20 5.48 8.03 -5.55
CA VAL A 20 4.96 6.65 -5.51
C VAL A 20 5.15 5.94 -6.86
N SER A 21 4.97 6.64 -7.98
CA SER A 21 5.11 6.07 -9.33
C SER A 21 6.50 5.55 -9.68
N THR A 22 7.55 5.92 -8.93
CA THR A 22 8.90 5.38 -9.13
C THR A 22 9.10 4.00 -8.52
N HIS A 23 8.20 3.56 -7.63
CA HIS A 23 8.24 2.29 -6.93
C HIS A 23 7.25 1.30 -7.55
N ASN A 24 7.53 0.89 -8.80
CA ASN A 24 6.59 0.19 -9.67
C ASN A 24 7.11 -1.17 -10.19
N THR A 25 8.04 -1.81 -9.48
CA THR A 25 8.61 -3.10 -9.90
C THR A 25 8.39 -4.17 -8.85
N ARG A 26 8.47 -5.45 -9.23
CA ARG A 26 8.35 -6.59 -8.30
C ARG A 26 9.28 -6.50 -7.07
N LYS A 27 10.45 -5.90 -7.21
CA LYS A 27 11.45 -5.75 -6.14
C LYS A 27 11.45 -4.38 -5.47
N ASP A 28 10.52 -3.52 -5.85
CA ASP A 28 10.33 -2.17 -5.33
C ASP A 28 8.91 -1.72 -5.71
N CYS A 29 7.93 -2.12 -4.89
CA CYS A 29 6.50 -2.02 -5.20
C CYS A 29 5.78 -1.25 -4.10
N TRP A 30 5.41 -0.01 -4.39
CA TRP A 30 4.47 0.75 -3.56
C TRP A 30 3.11 0.82 -4.22
N ILE A 31 2.06 0.93 -3.41
CA ILE A 31 0.69 1.13 -3.88
C ILE A 31 -0.01 2.19 -3.04
N ILE A 32 -1.02 2.82 -3.64
CA ILE A 32 -1.94 3.73 -2.96
C ILE A 32 -3.26 2.99 -2.73
N VAL A 33 -3.79 3.04 -1.52
CA VAL A 33 -5.16 2.60 -1.20
C VAL A 33 -5.81 3.66 -0.31
N LYS A 34 -6.89 4.29 -0.81
CA LYS A 34 -7.62 5.37 -0.12
C LYS A 34 -6.68 6.44 0.46
N ASP A 35 -5.85 7.02 -0.40
CA ASP A 35 -4.88 8.09 -0.07
C ASP A 35 -3.81 7.71 0.99
N LYS A 36 -3.70 6.44 1.37
CA LYS A 36 -2.56 5.92 2.13
C LYS A 36 -1.57 5.27 1.18
N VAL A 37 -0.29 5.37 1.50
CA VAL A 37 0.81 4.82 0.71
C VAL A 37 1.40 3.64 1.47
N TYR A 38 1.51 2.52 0.77
CA TYR A 38 1.96 1.25 1.30
C TYR A 38 3.18 0.75 0.53
N ASP A 39 4.21 0.31 1.24
CA ASP A 39 5.33 -0.43 0.65
C ASP A 39 5.03 -1.93 0.79
N VAL A 40 4.58 -2.55 -0.30
CA VAL A 40 4.20 -3.96 -0.33
C VAL A 40 5.32 -4.85 -0.89
N THR A 41 6.53 -4.32 -1.06
CA THR A 41 7.65 -5.00 -1.72
C THR A 41 7.94 -6.38 -1.12
N SER A 42 7.93 -6.51 0.21
CA SER A 42 8.18 -7.78 0.89
C SER A 42 7.02 -8.77 0.80
N TYR A 43 5.84 -8.33 0.38
CA TYR A 43 4.63 -9.15 0.34
C TYR A 43 4.28 -9.63 -1.07
N VAL A 44 4.87 -9.04 -2.12
CA VAL A 44 4.55 -9.35 -3.53
C VAL A 44 4.58 -10.86 -3.81
N GLU A 45 5.62 -11.56 -3.35
CA GLU A 45 5.79 -13.00 -3.60
C GLU A 45 4.88 -13.89 -2.73
N GLU A 46 4.35 -13.34 -1.63
CA GLU A 46 3.46 -14.05 -0.71
C GLU A 46 1.98 -13.76 -0.97
N HIS A 47 1.67 -12.85 -1.90
CA HIS A 47 0.32 -12.42 -2.20
C HIS A 47 -0.52 -13.60 -2.75
N PRO A 48 -1.60 -14.03 -2.05
CA PRO A 48 -2.41 -15.17 -2.49
C PRO A 48 -3.10 -14.98 -3.84
N GLY A 49 -3.35 -13.73 -4.26
CA GLY A 49 -3.87 -13.40 -5.59
C GLY A 49 -2.81 -13.41 -6.70
N GLY A 50 -1.56 -13.77 -6.39
CA GLY A 50 -0.45 -13.80 -7.35
C GLY A 50 -0.09 -12.42 -7.89
N ASP A 51 0.32 -12.39 -9.16
CA ASP A 51 0.84 -11.19 -9.82
C ASP A 51 -0.18 -10.05 -9.98
N GLU A 52 -1.47 -10.27 -9.67
CA GLU A 52 -2.50 -9.23 -9.66
C GLU A 52 -2.15 -8.03 -8.75
N ILE A 53 -1.32 -8.23 -7.71
CA ILE A 53 -0.81 -7.13 -6.87
C ILE A 53 0.01 -6.11 -7.65
N LEU A 54 0.59 -6.50 -8.79
CA LEU A 54 1.45 -5.66 -9.62
C LEU A 54 0.70 -4.83 -10.66
N ASN A 55 -0.59 -5.09 -10.90
CA ASN A 55 -1.38 -4.40 -11.94
C ASN A 55 -1.37 -2.87 -11.77
N ASN A 56 -1.26 -2.40 -10.53
CA ASN A 56 -1.21 -0.99 -10.16
C ASN A 56 0.05 -0.65 -9.34
N ALA A 57 1.16 -1.36 -9.55
CA ALA A 57 2.43 -1.04 -8.89
C ALA A 57 2.85 0.41 -9.20
N GLY A 58 3.22 1.15 -8.16
CA GLY A 58 3.49 2.60 -8.20
C GLY A 58 2.24 3.47 -8.36
N GLY A 59 1.04 2.90 -8.24
CA GLY A 59 -0.21 3.56 -8.60
C GLY A 59 -1.31 3.40 -7.55
N ASP A 60 -2.52 3.79 -7.94
CA ASP A 60 -3.73 3.65 -7.13
C ASP A 60 -4.36 2.28 -7.34
N SER A 61 -4.33 1.48 -6.28
CA SER A 61 -4.88 0.12 -6.23
C SER A 61 -6.22 0.08 -5.51
N THR A 62 -6.85 1.22 -5.19
CA THR A 62 -8.02 1.29 -4.31
C THR A 62 -9.19 0.43 -4.82
N GLU A 63 -9.56 0.54 -6.09
CA GLU A 63 -10.67 -0.22 -6.66
C GLU A 63 -10.41 -1.74 -6.60
N GLY A 64 -9.22 -2.16 -7.04
CA GLY A 64 -8.81 -3.57 -6.99
C GLY A 64 -8.76 -4.10 -5.56
N PHE A 65 -8.19 -3.32 -4.62
CA PHE A 65 -8.07 -3.73 -3.22
C PHE A 65 -9.43 -3.85 -2.53
N LEU A 66 -10.40 -3.00 -2.85
CA LEU A 66 -11.74 -3.03 -2.24
C LEU A 66 -12.70 -4.05 -2.88
N GLY A 67 -12.21 -4.85 -3.82
CA GLY A 67 -12.99 -5.91 -4.45
C GLY A 67 -13.38 -7.05 -3.48
N PRO A 68 -14.33 -7.91 -3.89
CA PRO A 68 -14.88 -8.96 -3.03
C PRO A 68 -13.89 -10.07 -2.67
N GLN A 69 -12.71 -10.13 -3.31
CA GLN A 69 -11.68 -11.14 -3.05
C GLN A 69 -10.94 -10.92 -1.72
N HIS A 70 -10.97 -9.72 -1.14
CA HIS A 70 -10.31 -9.42 0.12
C HIS A 70 -11.29 -9.47 1.30
N GLY A 71 -11.11 -10.45 2.18
CA GLY A 71 -11.84 -10.54 3.44
C GLY A 71 -11.41 -9.45 4.45
N PHE A 72 -12.20 -9.27 5.51
CA PHE A 72 -11.99 -8.23 6.52
C PHE A 72 -10.57 -8.18 7.10
N ARG A 73 -9.90 -9.33 7.26
CA ARG A 73 -8.53 -9.42 7.81
C ARG A 73 -7.49 -8.75 6.92
N VAL A 74 -7.72 -8.66 5.61
CA VAL A 74 -6.76 -8.04 4.67
C VAL A 74 -6.63 -6.54 4.97
N PHE A 75 -7.69 -5.89 5.45
CA PHE A 75 -7.66 -4.49 5.88
C PHE A 75 -6.82 -4.27 7.14
N GLU A 76 -6.64 -5.29 7.98
CA GLU A 76 -5.75 -5.24 9.13
C GLU A 76 -4.30 -5.49 8.69
N ILE A 77 -4.09 -6.49 7.83
CA ILE A 77 -2.77 -6.88 7.30
C ILE A 77 -2.12 -5.73 6.52
N ILE A 78 -2.87 -5.04 5.66
CA ILE A 78 -2.28 -3.99 4.82
C ILE A 78 -1.67 -2.85 5.66
N GLU A 79 -2.18 -2.59 6.87
CA GLU A 79 -1.69 -1.50 7.71
C GLU A 79 -0.25 -1.72 8.20
N ASP A 80 0.25 -2.97 8.24
CA ASP A 80 1.65 -3.27 8.55
C ASP A 80 2.61 -2.76 7.46
N PHE A 81 2.11 -2.52 6.25
CA PHE A 81 2.85 -2.01 5.10
C PHE A 81 2.73 -0.48 4.94
N CYS A 82 1.96 0.19 5.79
CA CYS A 82 1.69 1.62 5.66
C CYS A 82 2.94 2.45 5.98
N ILE A 83 3.39 3.25 5.00
CA ILE A 83 4.59 4.10 5.13
C ILE A 83 4.28 5.59 5.18
N GLY A 84 3.03 5.99 4.88
CA GLY A 84 2.60 7.37 4.94
C GLY A 84 1.26 7.58 4.26
N LYS A 85 0.97 8.85 3.97
CA LYS A 85 -0.20 9.27 3.20
C LYS A 85 0.19 9.90 1.88
N LEU A 86 -0.75 10.01 0.97
CA LEU A 86 -0.59 10.82 -0.21
C LEU A 86 -0.53 12.29 0.20
N LYS A 87 0.36 13.05 -0.43
CA LYS A 87 0.46 14.49 -0.26
C LYS A 87 -0.67 15.15 -1.04
N ASP A 88 -1.38 16.03 -0.36
CA ASP A 88 -2.44 16.89 -0.92
C ASP A 88 -1.94 17.71 -2.11
#